data_AF-A0A1I2PLQ0-F1
#
_entry.id   AF-A0A1I2PLQ0-F1
#
_cell.length_a   1.000
_cell.length_b   1.000
_cell.length_c   1.000
_cell.angle_alpha   90.00
_cell.angle_beta   90.00
_cell.angle_gamma   90.00
#
_symmetry.space_group_name_H-M   'P 1'
#
loop_
_entity.id
_entity.type
_entity.pdbx_description
1 polymer ?
#
loop_
_entity_poly.entity_id
_entity_poly.type
_entity_poly.pdbx_seq_one_letter_code
_entity_poly.pdbx_strand_id
1 'polypeptide(L)'
;MTITINSITAASTATLDETHDPARESWVPGANGHADFPIQNLPLGTFSRSGDMPRGGVAIGGMILDLAALAESSLLDGEALEAAGAAAGPSLNSMLALGAGPRRALRRQVSALLAKDAPERARVEALLVPMVEAAMHLPAQIGDYTDFYVGIHHATNIGSLFRPDNPLLPNYKHVPIGYHGRASTIRPSGAAVIRPRGQTKAADADAPSFGPAARLDYELELGIWLATGSELGATIPIAEALDHVAGLTLLNDWSARDVQAWEYQPLGPFLAKNFLTTVSPWIVTMEALAPFRRPQPPRPAGDPRPLPYLWDEADQREGALSLELEVHLSSAAMREKGIAPLRLSHGPASNMYWTIAQIVAHHASNGCQMQTGDLLGTGTISGPEQGSQGSLMEIAGNGKQPVELPTGETRAFLADGDELSLSGRFVAQGAVPIGFGECRGIVAPAR
;
A
#
# COMPACT_ATOMS: atom_id res chain seq x y z
N MET A 1 29.41 -6.18 41.02
CA MET A 1 28.95 -5.31 39.93
C MET A 1 27.82 -6.04 39.23
N THR A 2 26.60 -5.77 39.66
CA THR A 2 25.40 -6.41 39.15
C THR A 2 24.91 -5.54 38.00
N ILE A 3 25.01 -6.04 36.77
CA ILE A 3 24.49 -5.34 35.59
C ILE A 3 22.99 -5.58 35.59
N THR A 4 22.24 -4.53 35.94
CA THR A 4 20.80 -4.49 35.79
C THR A 4 20.48 -4.49 34.30
N ILE A 5 19.98 -5.61 33.80
CA ILE A 5 19.35 -5.66 32.49
C ILE A 5 18.04 -4.90 32.66
N ASN A 6 18.00 -3.66 32.15
CA ASN A 6 16.74 -2.95 31.99
C ASN A 6 15.87 -3.79 31.05
N SER A 7 14.83 -4.39 31.60
CA SER A 7 13.72 -4.94 30.87
C SER A 7 13.13 -3.84 30.00
N ILE A 8 13.38 -3.92 28.70
CA ILE A 8 12.62 -3.18 27.70
C ILE A 8 11.19 -3.67 27.82
N THR A 9 10.32 -2.81 28.34
CA THR A 9 8.87 -3.00 28.31
C THR A 9 8.47 -3.16 26.85
N ALA A 10 7.84 -4.30 26.53
CA ALA A 10 7.20 -4.52 25.23
C ALA A 10 6.30 -3.32 24.88
N ALA A 11 6.67 -2.56 23.86
CA ALA A 11 5.96 -1.36 23.47
C ALA A 11 4.75 -1.76 22.61
N SER A 12 3.57 -1.72 23.23
CA SER A 12 2.24 -1.42 22.67
C SER A 12 2.06 -1.56 21.16
N THR A 13 1.31 -2.60 20.76
CA THR A 13 0.41 -2.57 19.60
C THR A 13 -0.36 -1.24 19.59
N ALA A 14 -0.64 -0.67 18.40
CA ALA A 14 -1.30 0.63 18.30
C ALA A 14 -2.62 0.62 19.12
N THR A 15 -2.62 1.36 20.22
CA THR A 15 -3.74 1.42 21.15
C THR A 15 -4.70 2.51 20.72
N LEU A 16 -6.00 2.26 20.92
CA LEU A 16 -7.01 3.30 20.72
C LEU A 16 -6.75 4.47 21.67
N ASP A 17 -6.97 5.68 21.17
CA ASP A 17 -6.82 6.93 21.91
C ASP A 17 -7.85 7.97 21.43
N GLU A 18 -7.77 9.20 21.95
CA GLU A 18 -8.74 10.25 21.65
C GLU A 18 -8.78 10.70 20.19
N THR A 19 -7.76 10.36 19.38
CA THR A 19 -7.71 10.71 17.95
C THR A 19 -8.62 9.82 17.10
N HIS A 20 -9.05 8.68 17.67
CA HIS A 20 -9.91 7.69 17.03
C HIS A 20 -11.40 7.89 17.36
N ASP A 21 -11.73 8.82 18.26
CA ASP A 21 -13.10 9.05 18.71
C ASP A 21 -14.01 9.37 17.50
N PRO A 22 -15.04 8.54 17.23
CA PRO A 22 -15.94 8.77 16.10
C PRO A 22 -16.77 10.06 16.24
N ALA A 23 -16.90 10.62 17.45
CA ALA A 23 -17.57 11.90 17.69
C ALA A 23 -16.65 13.12 17.44
N ARG A 24 -15.34 12.92 17.24
CA ARG A 24 -14.41 14.01 16.95
C ARG A 24 -14.69 14.57 15.55
N GLU A 25 -15.04 15.84 15.49
CA GLU A 25 -15.22 16.61 14.26
C GLU A 25 -14.06 17.60 14.04
N SER A 26 -13.83 18.00 12.81
CA SER A 26 -12.88 19.05 12.42
C SER A 26 -13.58 20.37 12.05
N TRP A 27 -12.90 21.49 12.28
CA TRP A 27 -13.32 22.78 11.72
C TRP A 27 -12.95 22.95 10.23
N VAL A 28 -12.12 22.07 9.66
CA VAL A 28 -11.73 22.13 8.25
C VAL A 28 -12.94 21.77 7.36
N PRO A 29 -13.35 22.65 6.44
CA PRO A 29 -14.47 22.37 5.53
C PRO A 29 -14.26 21.09 4.72
N GLY A 30 -15.30 20.25 4.67
CA GLY A 30 -15.27 19.00 3.90
C GLY A 30 -14.51 17.84 4.55
N ALA A 31 -13.91 18.02 5.74
CA ALA A 31 -13.27 16.92 6.47
C ALA A 31 -14.28 16.00 7.16
N ASN A 32 -15.35 16.56 7.74
CA ASN A 32 -16.39 15.78 8.43
C ASN A 32 -17.18 14.94 7.40
N GLY A 33 -17.12 13.61 7.53
CA GLY A 33 -17.73 12.69 6.58
C GLY A 33 -16.96 12.52 5.27
N HIS A 34 -15.74 13.06 5.15
CA HIS A 34 -14.90 12.80 3.99
C HIS A 34 -14.67 11.30 3.80
N ALA A 35 -14.67 10.83 2.55
CA ALA A 35 -14.52 9.42 2.24
C ALA A 35 -13.18 8.85 2.73
N ASP A 36 -12.08 9.54 2.46
CA ASP A 36 -10.73 9.10 2.82
C ASP A 36 -10.12 9.83 4.02
N PHE A 37 -10.21 11.18 4.06
CA PHE A 37 -9.45 12.04 4.96
C PHE A 37 -10.28 12.76 6.03
N PRO A 38 -11.09 12.07 6.85
CA PRO A 38 -11.63 12.69 8.06
C PRO A 38 -10.51 12.88 9.10
N ILE A 39 -10.82 13.57 10.19
CA ILE A 39 -9.86 13.86 11.27
C ILE A 39 -9.35 12.60 12.00
N GLN A 40 -10.02 11.46 11.84
CA GLN A 40 -9.58 10.16 12.34
C GLN A 40 -8.48 9.54 11.46
N ASN A 41 -8.32 9.96 10.20
CA ASN A 41 -7.28 9.42 9.32
C ASN A 41 -5.94 10.13 9.52
N LEU A 42 -5.85 11.39 9.08
CA LEU A 42 -4.62 12.20 9.12
C LEU A 42 -3.39 11.48 8.51
N PRO A 43 -3.47 10.99 7.25
CA PRO A 43 -2.37 10.27 6.66
C PRO A 43 -1.24 11.22 6.26
N LEU A 44 -0.03 10.68 6.17
CA LEU A 44 1.19 11.42 5.89
C LEU A 44 1.57 11.33 4.41
N GLY A 45 2.00 12.43 3.81
CA GLY A 45 2.45 12.44 2.42
C GLY A 45 3.48 13.52 2.16
N THR A 46 4.09 13.47 0.97
CA THR A 46 5.03 14.50 0.50
C THR A 46 4.38 15.27 -0.64
N PHE A 47 4.37 16.59 -0.54
CA PHE A 47 3.76 17.46 -1.54
C PHE A 47 4.65 18.67 -1.83
N SER A 48 4.39 19.34 -2.95
CA SER A 48 4.93 20.68 -3.22
C SER A 48 3.86 21.55 -3.88
N ARG A 49 4.03 22.87 -3.80
CA ARG A 49 3.35 23.82 -4.69
C ARG A 49 4.28 24.20 -5.83
N SER A 50 3.75 24.85 -6.85
CA SER A 50 4.56 25.32 -7.98
C SER A 50 5.68 26.25 -7.49
N GLY A 51 6.93 25.89 -7.78
CA GLY A 51 8.13 26.64 -7.38
C GLY A 51 8.66 26.35 -5.96
N ASP A 52 7.91 25.64 -5.12
CA ASP A 52 8.35 25.25 -3.78
C ASP A 52 9.10 23.92 -3.79
N MET A 53 9.99 23.72 -2.81
CA MET A 53 10.59 22.41 -2.54
C MET A 53 9.55 21.44 -1.95
N PRO A 54 9.63 20.12 -2.26
CA PRO A 54 8.81 19.10 -1.63
C PRO A 54 9.01 19.05 -0.11
N ARG A 55 7.93 18.75 0.60
CA ARG A 55 7.89 18.63 2.07
C ARG A 55 6.72 17.79 2.54
N GLY A 56 6.78 17.36 3.80
CA GLY A 56 5.75 16.58 4.46
C GLY A 56 4.46 17.36 4.70
N GLY A 57 3.33 16.66 4.59
CA GLY A 57 2.01 17.18 4.88
C GLY A 57 1.08 16.12 5.47
N VAL A 58 -0.01 16.58 6.07
CA VAL A 58 -1.11 15.74 6.57
C VAL A 58 -2.39 16.04 5.80
N ALA A 59 -3.05 15.04 5.23
CA ALA A 59 -4.31 15.25 4.53
C ALA A 59 -5.48 15.42 5.52
N ILE A 60 -6.37 16.38 5.24
CA ILE A 60 -7.61 16.64 5.99
C ILE A 60 -8.67 17.24 5.08
N GLY A 61 -9.74 16.49 4.81
CA GLY A 61 -10.71 16.86 3.76
C GLY A 61 -10.04 17.07 2.40
N GLY A 62 -10.34 18.19 1.74
CA GLY A 62 -9.68 18.62 0.49
C GLY A 62 -8.40 19.44 0.70
N MET A 63 -7.84 19.46 1.90
CA MET A 63 -6.69 20.29 2.28
C MET A 63 -5.50 19.43 2.72
N ILE A 64 -4.31 20.03 2.71
CA ILE A 64 -3.07 19.50 3.25
C ILE A 64 -2.57 20.47 4.33
N LEU A 65 -2.34 19.99 5.54
CA LEU A 65 -1.62 20.74 6.56
C LEU A 65 -0.12 20.63 6.32
N ASP A 66 0.53 21.76 6.09
CA ASP A 66 1.97 21.87 5.80
C ASP A 66 2.80 21.65 7.07
N LEU A 67 3.52 20.51 7.17
CA LEU A 67 4.26 20.18 8.38
C LEU A 67 5.51 21.04 8.58
N ALA A 68 6.13 21.54 7.52
CA ALA A 68 7.27 22.45 7.64
C ALA A 68 6.80 23.79 8.22
N ALA A 69 5.72 24.36 7.68
CA ALA A 69 5.14 25.59 8.21
C ALA A 69 4.59 25.41 9.63
N LEU A 70 4.03 24.24 9.94
CA LEU A 70 3.57 23.91 11.28
C LEU A 70 4.71 23.84 12.30
N ALA A 71 5.86 23.27 11.94
CA ALA A 71 7.05 23.24 12.80
C ALA A 71 7.55 24.66 13.15
N GLU A 72 7.44 25.61 12.22
CA GLU A 72 7.85 27.01 12.44
C GLU A 72 6.80 27.85 13.21
N SER A 73 5.58 27.36 13.35
CA SER A 73 4.43 28.12 13.86
C SER A 73 4.39 28.30 15.39
N SER A 74 5.27 27.60 16.14
CA SER A 74 5.21 27.50 17.61
C SER A 74 3.86 26.96 18.14
N LEU A 75 3.18 26.14 17.35
CA LEU A 75 1.94 25.43 17.74
C LEU A 75 2.21 24.00 18.23
N LEU A 76 3.42 23.48 17.97
CA LEU A 76 3.85 22.16 18.41
C LEU A 76 4.94 22.28 19.46
N ASP A 77 5.03 21.26 20.31
CA ASP A 77 6.11 21.09 21.28
C ASP A 77 6.63 19.64 21.33
N GLY A 78 7.73 19.43 22.05
CA GLY A 78 8.31 18.11 22.33
C GLY A 78 8.54 17.25 21.06
N GLU A 79 8.20 15.98 21.16
CA GLU A 79 8.36 15.00 20.08
C GLU A 79 7.50 15.33 18.84
N ALA A 80 6.38 16.04 19.00
CA ALA A 80 5.54 16.45 17.87
C ALA A 80 6.24 17.50 17.01
N LEU A 81 6.89 18.48 17.66
CA LEU A 81 7.71 19.49 16.96
C LEU A 81 8.90 18.84 16.27
N GLU A 82 9.56 17.87 16.92
CA GLU A 82 10.66 17.10 16.32
C GLU A 82 10.19 16.37 15.05
N ALA A 83 9.07 15.65 15.11
CA ALA A 83 8.53 14.94 13.96
C ALA A 83 8.12 15.86 12.81
N ALA A 84 7.47 16.99 13.10
CA ALA A 84 7.11 17.98 12.09
C ALA A 84 8.36 18.60 11.43
N GLY A 85 9.38 18.94 12.22
CA GLY A 85 10.65 19.44 11.71
C GLY A 85 11.39 18.42 10.85
N ALA A 86 11.40 17.14 11.25
CA ALA A 86 11.97 16.06 10.46
C ALA A 86 11.20 15.76 9.16
N ALA A 87 9.94 16.20 9.06
CA ALA A 87 9.13 16.11 7.85
C ALA A 87 9.28 17.32 6.91
N ALA A 88 10.12 18.32 7.25
CA ALA A 88 10.32 19.50 6.41
C ALA A 88 11.21 19.25 5.17
N GLY A 89 11.86 18.09 5.08
CA GLY A 89 12.69 17.66 3.96
C GLY A 89 11.89 17.12 2.76
N PRO A 90 12.56 16.80 1.63
CA PRO A 90 11.91 16.39 0.38
C PRO A 90 11.26 15.00 0.42
N SER A 91 11.34 14.31 1.55
CA SER A 91 10.74 13.00 1.79
C SER A 91 10.50 12.80 3.29
N LEU A 92 9.63 11.85 3.63
CA LEU A 92 9.31 11.56 5.03
C LEU A 92 10.37 10.72 5.76
N ASN A 93 11.44 10.24 5.09
CA ASN A 93 12.40 9.29 5.68
C ASN A 93 12.92 9.74 7.05
N SER A 94 13.33 11.00 7.21
CA SER A 94 13.84 11.52 8.48
C SER A 94 12.80 11.47 9.60
N MET A 95 11.53 11.74 9.30
CA MET A 95 10.45 11.61 10.28
C MET A 95 10.10 10.15 10.56
N LEU A 96 10.09 9.28 9.54
CA LEU A 96 9.82 7.85 9.72
C LEU A 96 10.88 7.16 10.59
N ALA A 97 12.14 7.58 10.45
CA ALA A 97 13.28 7.09 11.22
C ALA A 97 13.17 7.37 12.73
N LEU A 98 12.36 8.36 13.15
CA LEU A 98 12.11 8.65 14.56
C LEU A 98 11.27 7.58 15.27
N GLY A 99 10.66 6.66 14.52
CA GLY A 99 9.83 5.60 15.08
C GLY A 99 8.44 6.09 15.53
N ALA A 100 7.71 5.22 16.24
CA ALA A 100 6.30 5.42 16.53
C ALA A 100 6.01 6.53 17.55
N GLY A 101 6.90 6.79 18.51
CA GLY A 101 6.69 7.80 19.56
C GLY A 101 6.43 9.20 19.00
N PRO A 102 7.42 9.81 18.31
CA PRO A 102 7.25 11.12 17.69
C PRO A 102 6.11 11.20 16.66
N ARG A 103 5.86 10.12 15.90
CA ARG A 103 4.69 10.04 15.01
C ARG A 103 3.36 10.11 15.77
N ARG A 104 3.22 9.37 16.88
CA ARG A 104 2.04 9.40 17.75
C ARG A 104 1.86 10.78 18.39
N ALA A 105 2.95 11.41 18.86
CA ALA A 105 2.92 12.76 19.41
C ALA A 105 2.42 13.77 18.36
N LEU A 106 2.96 13.72 17.13
CA LEU A 106 2.51 14.56 16.02
C LEU A 106 1.02 14.35 15.73
N ARG A 107 0.57 13.09 15.60
CA ARG A 107 -0.84 12.76 15.34
C ARG A 107 -1.77 13.38 16.37
N ARG A 108 -1.45 13.25 17.67
CA ARG A 108 -2.28 13.78 18.76
C ARG A 108 -2.39 15.30 18.71
N GLN A 109 -1.26 16.01 18.54
CA GLN A 109 -1.28 17.48 18.48
C GLN A 109 -1.96 17.99 17.20
N VAL A 110 -1.71 17.38 16.04
CA VAL A 110 -2.41 17.72 14.79
C VAL A 110 -3.91 17.47 14.91
N SER A 111 -4.32 16.33 15.48
CA SER A 111 -5.75 16.04 15.73
C SER A 111 -6.39 17.07 16.68
N ALA A 112 -5.67 17.55 17.69
CA ALA A 112 -6.15 18.60 18.58
C ALA A 112 -6.29 19.96 17.85
N LEU A 113 -5.27 20.36 17.09
CA LEU A 113 -5.25 21.62 16.33
C LEU A 113 -6.34 21.68 15.25
N LEU A 114 -6.72 20.53 14.68
CA LEU A 114 -7.75 20.41 13.65
C LEU A 114 -9.16 20.16 14.21
N ALA A 115 -9.31 19.92 15.52
CA ALA A 115 -10.61 19.60 16.14
C ALA A 115 -11.53 20.83 16.14
N LYS A 116 -12.84 20.62 15.92
CA LYS A 116 -13.87 21.66 15.73
C LYS A 116 -13.77 22.90 16.63
N ASP A 117 -13.45 22.71 17.90
CA ASP A 117 -13.40 23.76 18.92
C ASP A 117 -11.98 24.26 19.23
N ALA A 118 -10.99 23.97 18.38
CA ALA A 118 -9.59 24.36 18.57
C ALA A 118 -9.42 25.90 18.58
N PRO A 119 -8.88 26.50 19.66
CA PRO A 119 -8.72 27.95 19.75
C PRO A 119 -7.67 28.50 18.77
N GLU A 120 -6.74 27.65 18.30
CA GLU A 120 -5.68 28.02 17.36
C GLU A 120 -6.12 28.03 15.89
N ARG A 121 -7.41 27.78 15.58
CA ARG A 121 -7.94 27.68 14.21
C ARG A 121 -7.37 28.74 13.27
N ALA A 122 -7.44 30.02 13.63
CA ALA A 122 -7.01 31.11 12.76
C ALA A 122 -5.51 31.03 12.38
N ARG A 123 -4.67 30.51 13.27
CA ARG A 123 -3.24 30.29 13.01
C ARG A 123 -3.01 29.07 12.14
N VAL A 124 -3.74 27.98 12.38
CA VAL A 124 -3.60 26.72 11.63
C VAL A 124 -4.18 26.84 10.22
N GLU A 125 -5.27 27.58 10.03
CA GLU A 125 -5.93 27.80 8.74
C GLU A 125 -4.97 28.42 7.70
N ALA A 126 -4.04 29.28 8.15
CA ALA A 126 -3.00 29.87 7.30
C ALA A 126 -1.92 28.86 6.84
N LEU A 127 -1.86 27.68 7.45
CA LEU A 127 -0.91 26.61 7.14
C LEU A 127 -1.52 25.51 6.25
N LEU A 128 -2.79 25.65 5.88
CA LEU A 128 -3.48 24.71 5.00
C LEU A 128 -3.25 25.08 3.54
N VAL A 129 -2.99 24.06 2.72
CA VAL A 129 -2.86 24.17 1.27
C VAL A 129 -3.98 23.37 0.62
N PRO A 130 -4.74 23.93 -0.34
CA PRO A 130 -5.71 23.16 -1.11
C PRO A 130 -5.01 22.01 -1.84
N MET A 131 -5.51 20.78 -1.67
CA MET A 131 -4.89 19.58 -2.27
C MET A 131 -4.85 19.67 -3.81
N VAL A 132 -5.81 20.37 -4.41
CA VAL A 132 -5.89 20.63 -5.86
C VAL A 132 -4.80 21.55 -6.39
N GLU A 133 -4.13 22.32 -5.53
CA GLU A 133 -2.99 23.18 -5.86
C GLU A 133 -1.64 22.51 -5.60
N ALA A 134 -1.66 21.30 -5.04
CA ALA A 134 -0.46 20.55 -4.67
C ALA A 134 -0.10 19.50 -5.72
N ALA A 135 1.19 19.36 -5.98
CA ALA A 135 1.75 18.20 -6.65
C ALA A 135 2.16 17.18 -5.59
N MET A 136 1.60 15.97 -5.66
CA MET A 136 1.97 14.87 -4.77
C MET A 136 3.20 14.13 -5.29
N HIS A 137 4.08 13.75 -4.37
CA HIS A 137 5.31 12.99 -4.65
C HIS A 137 5.25 11.61 -4.00
N LEU A 138 6.30 10.79 -4.19
CA LEU A 138 6.47 9.62 -3.33
C LEU A 138 6.60 10.08 -1.88
N PRO A 139 5.93 9.40 -0.93
CA PRO A 139 5.95 9.85 0.47
C PRO A 139 7.35 9.71 1.08
N ALA A 140 8.08 8.64 0.75
CA ALA A 140 9.47 8.46 1.17
C ALA A 140 10.36 8.06 -0.02
N GLN A 141 11.65 8.32 0.13
CA GLN A 141 12.69 7.74 -0.70
C GLN A 141 12.78 6.26 -0.39
N ILE A 142 12.68 5.43 -1.42
CA ILE A 142 12.70 3.97 -1.31
C ILE A 142 14.15 3.51 -1.47
N GLY A 143 14.70 2.88 -0.43
CA GLY A 143 15.98 2.18 -0.51
C GLY A 143 15.79 0.91 -1.33
N ASP A 144 15.10 -0.05 -0.75
CA ASP A 144 14.75 -1.32 -1.37
C ASP A 144 13.22 -1.50 -1.51
N TYR A 145 12.84 -2.23 -2.56
CA TYR A 145 11.47 -2.69 -2.78
C TYR A 145 11.49 -4.21 -2.88
N THR A 146 10.69 -4.87 -2.04
CA THR A 146 10.47 -6.32 -2.11
C THR A 146 8.98 -6.56 -2.30
N ASP A 147 8.65 -7.41 -3.25
CA ASP A 147 7.27 -7.78 -3.51
C ASP A 147 7.03 -9.22 -3.05
N PHE A 148 5.98 -9.42 -2.25
CA PHE A 148 5.63 -10.71 -1.70
C PHE A 148 4.57 -11.41 -2.57
N TYR A 149 4.16 -12.60 -2.15
CA TYR A 149 3.16 -13.39 -2.84
C TYR A 149 2.14 -13.95 -1.85
N VAL A 150 1.56 -13.10 -0.99
CA VAL A 150 0.83 -13.58 0.21
C VAL A 150 -0.63 -13.99 -0.02
N GLY A 151 -1.22 -13.68 -1.18
CA GLY A 151 -2.60 -14.03 -1.51
C GLY A 151 -2.76 -15.49 -1.96
N ILE A 152 -3.26 -16.37 -1.08
CA ILE A 152 -3.39 -17.81 -1.41
C ILE A 152 -4.37 -18.09 -2.56
N HIS A 153 -5.43 -17.27 -2.68
CA HIS A 153 -6.38 -17.39 -3.78
C HIS A 153 -5.73 -17.00 -5.10
N HIS A 154 -4.96 -15.91 -5.11
CA HIS A 154 -4.18 -15.50 -6.27
C HIS A 154 -3.18 -16.60 -6.67
N ALA A 155 -2.42 -17.11 -5.70
CA ALA A 155 -1.48 -18.22 -5.92
C ALA A 155 -2.15 -19.47 -6.48
N THR A 156 -3.35 -19.79 -6.00
CA THR A 156 -4.14 -20.92 -6.49
C THR A 156 -4.65 -20.66 -7.91
N ASN A 157 -5.23 -19.49 -8.19
CA ASN A 157 -5.78 -19.12 -9.49
C ASN A 157 -4.69 -19.17 -10.58
N ILE A 158 -3.56 -18.49 -10.34
CA ILE A 158 -2.43 -18.51 -11.27
C ILE A 158 -1.85 -19.92 -11.38
N GLY A 159 -1.68 -20.61 -10.25
CA GLY A 159 -1.22 -21.99 -10.20
C GLY A 159 -2.06 -22.93 -11.07
N SER A 160 -3.39 -22.84 -11.00
CA SER A 160 -4.31 -23.69 -11.75
C SER A 160 -4.25 -23.49 -13.26
N LEU A 161 -3.81 -22.32 -13.74
CA LEU A 161 -3.61 -22.06 -15.17
C LEU A 161 -2.41 -22.84 -15.75
N PHE A 162 -1.43 -23.18 -14.92
CA PHE A 162 -0.20 -23.87 -15.33
C PHE A 162 -0.08 -25.30 -14.79
N ARG A 163 -0.67 -25.57 -13.62
CA ARG A 163 -0.61 -26.82 -12.85
C ARG A 163 -1.99 -27.09 -12.21
N PRO A 164 -3.01 -27.46 -12.99
CA PRO A 164 -4.38 -27.59 -12.50
C PRO A 164 -4.53 -28.58 -11.34
N ASP A 165 -3.77 -29.68 -11.35
CA ASP A 165 -3.85 -30.72 -10.32
C ASP A 165 -3.15 -30.34 -9.00
N ASN A 166 -2.15 -29.47 -9.06
CA ASN A 166 -1.34 -29.04 -7.91
C ASN A 166 -0.96 -27.56 -8.08
N PRO A 167 -1.92 -26.63 -7.88
CA PRO A 167 -1.73 -25.22 -8.22
C PRO A 167 -0.66 -24.55 -7.35
N LEU A 168 -0.66 -24.86 -6.06
CA LEU A 168 0.29 -24.33 -5.09
C LEU A 168 1.58 -25.15 -5.08
N LEU A 169 2.72 -24.45 -5.05
CA LEU A 169 4.01 -25.08 -4.81
C LEU A 169 4.13 -25.51 -3.34
N PRO A 170 4.91 -26.57 -3.03
CA PRO A 170 4.96 -27.15 -1.69
C PRO A 170 5.34 -26.18 -0.57
N ASN A 171 6.15 -25.16 -0.86
CA ASN A 171 6.65 -24.19 0.12
C ASN A 171 5.63 -23.08 0.49
N TYR A 172 4.59 -22.86 -0.33
CA TYR A 172 3.72 -21.68 -0.23
C TYR A 172 3.05 -21.53 1.15
N LYS A 173 2.61 -22.64 1.75
CA LYS A 173 1.93 -22.64 3.06
C LYS A 173 2.90 -22.56 4.26
N HIS A 174 4.21 -22.61 4.00
CA HIS A 174 5.25 -22.62 5.02
C HIS A 174 6.06 -21.33 5.10
N VAL A 175 6.16 -20.58 3.99
CA VAL A 175 6.98 -19.37 3.86
C VAL A 175 6.21 -18.30 3.09
N PRO A 176 6.15 -17.04 3.56
CA PRO A 176 5.69 -15.92 2.75
C PRO A 176 6.76 -15.60 1.68
N ILE A 177 6.63 -16.23 0.52
CA ILE A 177 7.57 -16.09 -0.60
C ILE A 177 7.51 -14.64 -1.11
N GLY A 178 8.67 -14.09 -1.46
CA GLY A 178 8.81 -12.80 -2.12
C GLY A 178 10.07 -12.73 -2.97
N TYR A 179 10.21 -11.64 -3.71
CA TYR A 179 11.36 -11.34 -4.56
C TYR A 179 11.69 -9.85 -4.52
N HIS A 180 12.93 -9.50 -4.80
CA HIS A 180 13.33 -8.09 -4.88
C HIS A 180 12.75 -7.46 -6.15
N GLY A 181 11.94 -6.42 -5.96
CA GLY A 181 11.40 -5.59 -7.03
C GLY A 181 12.36 -4.48 -7.44
N ARG A 182 11.86 -3.51 -8.22
CA ARG A 182 12.66 -2.38 -8.70
C ARG A 182 12.24 -1.04 -8.09
N ALA A 183 13.02 -0.55 -7.12
CA ALA A 183 12.75 0.73 -6.46
C ALA A 183 12.72 1.94 -7.43
N SER A 184 13.63 1.99 -8.41
CA SER A 184 13.81 3.17 -9.29
C SER A 184 12.61 3.51 -10.18
N THR A 185 11.69 2.57 -10.35
CA THR A 185 10.52 2.68 -11.25
C THR A 185 9.20 2.74 -10.48
N ILE A 186 9.26 2.92 -9.16
CA ILE A 186 8.07 3.22 -8.36
C ILE A 186 7.71 4.69 -8.55
N ARG A 187 6.43 4.97 -8.80
CA ARG A 187 5.91 6.32 -9.02
C ARG A 187 4.67 6.56 -8.18
N PRO A 188 4.41 7.82 -7.77
CA PRO A 188 3.14 8.14 -7.15
C PRO A 188 2.00 7.99 -8.18
N SER A 189 0.79 7.85 -7.66
CA SER A 189 -0.47 7.85 -8.40
C SER A 189 -0.52 8.96 -9.48
N GLY A 190 -1.03 8.61 -10.67
CA GLY A 190 -1.16 9.53 -11.80
C GLY A 190 0.01 9.54 -12.79
N ALA A 191 1.11 8.83 -12.51
CA ALA A 191 2.18 8.64 -13.49
C ALA A 191 1.68 7.86 -14.72
N ALA A 192 2.19 8.21 -15.91
CA ALA A 192 1.82 7.54 -17.15
C ALA A 192 2.35 6.10 -17.19
N VAL A 193 1.48 5.15 -17.54
CA VAL A 193 1.81 3.73 -17.65
C VAL A 193 2.19 3.44 -19.10
N ILE A 194 3.47 3.59 -19.44
CA ILE A 194 3.94 3.35 -20.80
C ILE A 194 4.01 1.84 -21.03
N ARG A 195 3.22 1.31 -21.98
CA ARG A 195 3.26 -0.12 -22.34
C ARG A 195 4.70 -0.54 -22.64
N PRO A 196 5.23 -1.55 -21.93
CA PRO A 196 6.61 -1.96 -22.13
C PRO A 196 6.76 -2.71 -23.46
N ARG A 197 8.00 -2.71 -23.97
CA ARG A 197 8.43 -3.61 -25.04
C ARG A 197 9.31 -4.68 -24.41
N GLY A 198 9.18 -5.92 -24.86
CA GLY A 198 9.92 -7.04 -24.29
C GLY A 198 10.03 -8.20 -25.26
N GLN A 199 10.83 -9.19 -24.87
CA GLN A 199 10.86 -10.47 -25.58
C GLN A 199 9.68 -11.33 -25.17
N THR A 200 9.05 -11.97 -26.14
CA THR A 200 8.00 -12.96 -25.92
C THR A 200 8.23 -14.16 -26.83
N LYS A 201 7.82 -15.35 -26.38
CA LYS A 201 7.88 -16.57 -27.19
C LYS A 201 6.54 -17.27 -27.20
N ALA A 202 5.89 -17.32 -28.36
CA ALA A 202 4.70 -18.13 -28.56
C ALA A 202 5.06 -19.63 -28.46
N ALA A 203 4.07 -20.45 -28.08
CA ALA A 203 4.29 -21.88 -27.83
C ALA A 203 4.76 -22.63 -29.09
N ASP A 204 4.27 -22.22 -30.26
CA ASP A 204 4.56 -22.77 -31.59
C ASP A 204 5.70 -22.05 -32.33
N ALA A 205 6.26 -20.98 -31.75
CA ALA A 205 7.36 -20.25 -32.38
C ALA A 205 8.73 -20.91 -32.12
N ASP A 206 9.56 -20.97 -33.17
CA ASP A 206 10.93 -21.49 -33.09
C ASP A 206 11.86 -20.58 -32.26
N ALA A 207 11.67 -19.26 -32.33
CA ALA A 207 12.48 -18.26 -31.66
C ALA A 207 11.61 -17.16 -31.00
N PRO A 208 12.11 -16.47 -29.95
CA PRO A 208 11.40 -15.33 -29.38
C PRO A 208 11.33 -14.15 -30.36
N SER A 209 10.33 -13.29 -30.17
CA SER A 209 10.17 -12.01 -30.88
C SER A 209 10.31 -10.84 -29.89
N PHE A 210 10.55 -9.62 -30.40
CA PHE A 210 10.62 -8.41 -29.58
C PHE A 210 9.60 -7.38 -30.04
N GLY A 211 8.75 -6.91 -29.13
CA GLY A 211 7.67 -5.98 -29.46
C GLY A 211 6.94 -5.46 -28.22
N PRO A 212 5.89 -4.63 -28.41
CA PRO A 212 5.01 -4.21 -27.32
C PRO A 212 4.37 -5.42 -26.62
N ALA A 213 4.27 -5.35 -25.30
CA ALA A 213 3.57 -6.37 -24.51
C ALA A 213 2.09 -6.44 -24.92
N ALA A 214 1.62 -7.62 -25.31
CA ALA A 214 0.24 -7.88 -25.67
C ALA A 214 -0.65 -8.15 -24.44
N ARG A 215 -0.05 -8.58 -23.32
CA ARG A 215 -0.76 -8.96 -22.09
C ARG A 215 -0.37 -8.07 -20.91
N LEU A 216 -0.67 -6.78 -21.03
CA LEU A 216 -0.48 -5.82 -19.94
C LEU A 216 -1.58 -5.96 -18.90
N ASP A 217 -1.20 -6.01 -17.64
CA ASP A 217 -2.07 -6.32 -16.51
C ASP A 217 -1.76 -5.42 -15.31
N TYR A 218 -2.65 -5.44 -14.33
CA TYR A 218 -2.49 -4.82 -13.02
C TYR A 218 -2.38 -5.90 -11.94
N GLU A 219 -1.92 -5.48 -10.77
CA GLU A 219 -1.96 -6.29 -9.56
C GLU A 219 -2.46 -5.43 -8.39
N LEU A 220 -3.60 -5.80 -7.79
CA LEU A 220 -4.16 -5.13 -6.63
C LEU A 220 -3.36 -5.49 -5.38
N GLU A 221 -2.67 -4.52 -4.79
CA GLU A 221 -1.80 -4.75 -3.64
C GLU A 221 -1.86 -3.63 -2.58
N LEU A 222 -1.25 -3.92 -1.43
CA LEU A 222 -0.86 -2.91 -0.46
C LEU A 222 0.65 -2.76 -0.44
N GLY A 223 1.11 -1.51 -0.30
CA GLY A 223 2.50 -1.18 -0.01
C GLY A 223 2.67 -0.91 1.49
N ILE A 224 3.61 -1.61 2.12
CA ILE A 224 3.97 -1.50 3.54
C ILE A 224 5.24 -0.66 3.65
N TRP A 225 5.16 0.49 4.33
CA TRP A 225 6.30 1.39 4.50
C TRP A 225 7.04 1.11 5.81
N LEU A 226 8.34 0.85 5.73
CA LEU A 226 9.17 0.62 6.91
C LEU A 226 9.56 1.95 7.57
N ALA A 227 9.35 2.03 8.88
CA ALA A 227 9.74 3.12 9.75
C ALA A 227 11.19 2.96 10.22
N THR A 228 11.42 2.02 11.13
CA THR A 228 12.73 1.74 11.70
C THR A 228 13.34 0.52 11.03
N GLY A 229 14.61 0.63 10.65
CA GLY A 229 15.35 -0.48 10.07
C GLY A 229 15.74 -1.56 11.08
N SER A 230 16.60 -2.47 10.64
CA SER A 230 17.34 -3.42 11.48
C SER A 230 18.84 -3.26 11.22
N GLU A 231 19.68 -3.77 12.13
CA GLU A 231 21.11 -3.91 11.89
C GLU A 231 21.38 -5.12 10.98
N LEU A 232 22.44 -5.05 10.16
CA LEU A 232 22.83 -6.19 9.33
C LEU A 232 23.16 -7.41 10.19
N GLY A 233 22.54 -8.56 9.87
CA GLY A 233 22.67 -9.79 10.62
C GLY A 233 21.70 -9.93 11.79
N ALA A 234 20.96 -8.87 12.15
CA ALA A 234 19.91 -8.93 13.17
C ALA A 234 18.59 -9.42 12.58
N THR A 235 17.84 -10.20 13.35
CA THR A 235 16.48 -10.60 13.01
C THR A 235 15.48 -9.63 13.62
N ILE A 236 14.27 -9.55 13.04
CA ILE A 236 13.13 -8.87 13.65
C ILE A 236 12.15 -9.95 14.13
N PRO A 237 11.97 -10.14 15.45
CA PRO A 237 10.97 -11.06 15.98
C PRO A 237 9.56 -10.66 15.53
N ILE A 238 8.70 -11.63 15.23
CA ILE A 238 7.32 -11.37 14.77
C ILE A 238 6.51 -10.48 15.74
N ALA A 239 6.75 -10.60 17.04
CA ALA A 239 6.07 -9.78 18.05
C ALA A 239 6.44 -8.29 17.97
N GLU A 240 7.61 -7.95 17.42
CA GLU A 240 8.13 -6.59 17.27
C GLU A 240 7.94 -6.05 15.85
N ALA A 241 7.59 -6.93 14.89
CA ALA A 241 7.59 -6.63 13.46
C ALA A 241 6.74 -5.40 13.07
N LEU A 242 5.63 -5.16 13.76
CA LEU A 242 4.75 -4.03 13.47
C LEU A 242 5.28 -2.69 13.99
N ASP A 243 6.20 -2.69 14.97
CA ASP A 243 6.84 -1.46 15.45
C ASP A 243 7.77 -0.86 14.38
N HIS A 244 8.25 -1.71 13.48
CA HIS A 244 9.03 -1.33 12.31
C HIS A 244 8.19 -0.80 11.15
N VAL A 245 6.86 -0.82 11.22
CA VAL A 245 5.97 -0.37 10.13
C VAL A 245 5.45 1.03 10.41
N ALA A 246 5.62 1.95 9.46
CA ALA A 246 5.06 3.29 9.53
C ALA A 246 3.57 3.31 9.22
N GLY A 247 3.17 2.58 8.18
CA GLY A 247 1.82 2.59 7.65
C GLY A 247 1.75 1.97 6.27
N LEU A 248 0.58 2.14 5.64
CA LEU A 248 0.22 1.45 4.41
C LEU A 248 -0.14 2.44 3.30
N THR A 249 0.01 1.98 2.06
CA THR A 249 -0.47 2.62 0.82
C THR A 249 -1.15 1.57 -0.05
N LEU A 250 -1.97 1.99 -1.02
CA LEU A 250 -2.32 1.13 -2.15
C LEU A 250 -1.12 1.00 -3.08
N LEU A 251 -0.94 -0.17 -3.67
CA LEU A 251 0.12 -0.46 -4.64
C LEU A 251 -0.47 -1.17 -5.86
N ASN A 252 -0.03 -0.77 -7.05
CA ASN A 252 -0.31 -1.47 -8.30
C ASN A 252 1.00 -1.90 -8.96
N ASP A 253 1.25 -3.20 -8.99
CA ASP A 253 2.43 -3.78 -9.62
C ASP A 253 2.13 -4.17 -11.08
N TRP A 254 2.26 -3.18 -11.97
CA TRP A 254 1.96 -3.34 -13.39
C TRP A 254 2.78 -4.47 -14.00
N SER A 255 2.12 -5.32 -14.78
CA SER A 255 2.67 -6.61 -15.17
C SER A 255 2.52 -6.88 -16.66
N ALA A 256 3.61 -7.16 -17.36
CA ALA A 256 3.60 -7.62 -18.75
C ALA A 256 3.65 -9.16 -18.80
N ARG A 257 2.49 -9.81 -18.72
CA ARG A 257 2.37 -11.25 -18.46
C ARG A 257 3.01 -12.14 -19.52
N ASP A 258 3.01 -11.71 -20.77
CA ASP A 258 3.63 -12.41 -21.90
C ASP A 258 5.16 -12.34 -21.86
N VAL A 259 5.70 -11.17 -21.49
CA VAL A 259 7.14 -11.02 -21.22
C VAL A 259 7.53 -11.87 -20.01
N GLN A 260 6.74 -11.82 -18.93
CA GLN A 260 6.98 -12.56 -17.70
C GLN A 260 7.08 -14.06 -17.97
N ALA A 261 6.14 -14.62 -18.72
CA ALA A 261 6.08 -16.05 -19.02
C ALA A 261 7.33 -16.57 -19.73
N TRP A 262 8.00 -15.72 -20.52
CA TRP A 262 9.23 -16.06 -21.22
C TRP A 262 10.48 -15.93 -20.33
N GLU A 263 10.56 -14.89 -19.51
CA GLU A 263 11.81 -14.54 -18.81
C GLU A 263 11.95 -15.18 -17.41
N TYR A 264 10.84 -15.51 -16.73
CA TYR A 264 10.88 -15.68 -15.27
C TYR A 264 11.61 -16.94 -14.78
N GLN A 265 11.84 -17.93 -15.64
CA GLN A 265 12.54 -19.14 -15.23
C GLN A 265 14.04 -19.06 -15.51
N PRO A 266 14.91 -19.39 -14.53
CA PRO A 266 14.61 -19.83 -13.16
C PRO A 266 14.63 -18.70 -12.10
N LEU A 267 14.89 -17.45 -12.49
CA LEU A 267 15.33 -16.39 -11.57
C LEU A 267 14.22 -15.50 -11.00
N GLY A 268 12.96 -15.71 -11.41
CA GLY A 268 11.82 -14.90 -11.03
C GLY A 268 11.53 -13.75 -12.01
N PRO A 269 10.45 -12.98 -11.75
CA PRO A 269 10.05 -11.85 -12.60
C PRO A 269 11.13 -10.76 -12.67
N PHE A 270 11.28 -10.11 -13.84
CA PHE A 270 12.27 -9.04 -14.01
C PHE A 270 11.75 -7.87 -14.86
N LEU A 271 11.96 -7.89 -16.19
CA LEU A 271 11.53 -6.80 -17.08
C LEU A 271 10.02 -6.68 -17.17
N ALA A 272 9.31 -7.78 -16.91
CA ALA A 272 7.87 -7.82 -16.90
C ALA A 272 7.22 -7.09 -15.72
N LYS A 273 8.01 -6.62 -14.74
CA LYS A 273 7.55 -5.89 -13.55
C LYS A 273 8.25 -4.54 -13.41
N ASN A 274 9.55 -4.49 -13.70
CA ASN A 274 10.38 -3.32 -13.40
C ASN A 274 10.13 -2.08 -14.28
N PHE A 275 9.12 -2.08 -15.16
CA PHE A 275 8.83 -0.94 -16.01
C PHE A 275 8.02 0.16 -15.29
N LEU A 276 7.16 -0.23 -14.34
CA LEU A 276 6.42 0.70 -13.49
C LEU A 276 5.73 -0.04 -12.34
N THR A 277 5.84 0.51 -11.13
CA THR A 277 4.95 0.20 -10.00
C THR A 277 4.34 1.52 -9.51
N THR A 278 3.06 1.55 -9.17
CA THR A 278 2.38 2.77 -8.73
C THR A 278 1.94 2.65 -7.28
N VAL A 279 2.09 3.72 -6.48
CA VAL A 279 1.60 3.78 -5.10
C VAL A 279 0.68 4.97 -4.86
N SER A 280 -0.32 4.83 -3.98
CA SER A 280 -1.07 5.99 -3.48
C SER A 280 -0.13 6.93 -2.69
N PRO A 281 -0.32 8.25 -2.77
CA PRO A 281 0.67 9.21 -2.23
C PRO A 281 0.61 9.37 -0.70
N TRP A 282 -0.43 8.87 -0.04
CA TRP A 282 -0.68 9.04 1.39
C TRP A 282 -0.42 7.74 2.16
N ILE A 283 0.52 7.79 3.11
CA ILE A 283 0.75 6.72 4.10
C ILE A 283 -0.32 6.83 5.19
N VAL A 284 -1.25 5.89 5.21
CA VAL A 284 -2.19 5.72 6.33
C VAL A 284 -1.44 5.02 7.45
N THR A 285 -1.22 5.72 8.56
CA THR A 285 -0.26 5.28 9.59
C THR A 285 -0.79 4.13 10.43
N MET A 286 0.10 3.31 11.00
CA MET A 286 -0.30 2.20 11.87
C MET A 286 -1.14 2.65 13.07
N GLU A 287 -0.95 3.88 13.53
CA GLU A 287 -1.79 4.51 14.56
C GLU A 287 -3.23 4.66 14.05
N ALA A 288 -3.44 5.28 12.89
CA ALA A 288 -4.78 5.46 12.29
C ALA A 288 -5.50 4.13 12.04
N LEU A 289 -4.72 3.05 11.82
CA LEU A 289 -5.24 1.71 11.56
C LEU A 289 -5.67 0.95 12.81
N ALA A 290 -5.39 1.45 14.02
CA ALA A 290 -5.69 0.76 15.28
C ALA A 290 -7.17 0.28 15.38
N PRO A 291 -8.21 1.08 15.03
CA PRO A 291 -9.60 0.63 15.11
C PRO A 291 -9.98 -0.45 14.09
N PHE A 292 -9.15 -0.66 13.07
CA PHE A 292 -9.45 -1.55 11.95
C PHE A 292 -8.68 -2.87 12.01
N ARG A 293 -7.82 -3.03 13.02
CA ARG A 293 -7.17 -4.31 13.34
C ARG A 293 -8.24 -5.35 13.68
N ARG A 294 -8.11 -6.57 13.14
CA ARG A 294 -9.04 -7.67 13.37
C ARG A 294 -8.30 -9.02 13.45
N PRO A 295 -8.95 -10.08 13.95
CA PRO A 295 -8.39 -11.42 13.91
C PRO A 295 -8.05 -11.86 12.49
N GLN A 296 -6.86 -12.41 12.32
CA GLN A 296 -6.47 -13.08 11.09
C GLN A 296 -7.40 -14.27 10.86
N PRO A 297 -7.97 -14.45 9.65
CA PRO A 297 -8.78 -15.62 9.37
C PRO A 297 -7.99 -16.92 9.67
N PRO A 298 -8.62 -17.90 10.34
CA PRO A 298 -7.95 -19.15 10.64
C PRO A 298 -7.57 -19.84 9.33
N ARG A 299 -6.41 -20.50 9.33
CA ARG A 299 -5.99 -21.30 8.18
C ARG A 299 -7.02 -22.40 7.89
N PRO A 300 -7.28 -22.74 6.61
CA PRO A 300 -8.15 -23.84 6.25
C PRO A 300 -7.79 -25.14 6.96
N ALA A 301 -8.80 -25.97 7.25
CA ALA A 301 -8.57 -27.25 7.90
C ALA A 301 -7.57 -28.12 7.10
N GLY A 302 -6.53 -28.61 7.78
CA GLY A 302 -5.46 -29.41 7.18
C GLY A 302 -4.23 -28.60 6.75
N ASP A 303 -4.30 -27.27 6.73
CA ASP A 303 -3.12 -26.44 6.48
C ASP A 303 -2.13 -26.50 7.66
N PRO A 304 -0.81 -26.45 7.39
CA PRO A 304 0.18 -26.48 8.43
C PRO A 304 0.16 -25.20 9.26
N ARG A 305 0.46 -25.32 10.55
CA ARG A 305 0.83 -24.18 11.38
C ARG A 305 2.20 -23.65 10.90
N PRO A 306 2.40 -22.32 10.80
CA PRO A 306 3.72 -21.73 10.59
C PRO A 306 4.75 -22.22 11.62
N LEU A 307 6.03 -22.19 11.25
CA LEU A 307 7.12 -22.36 12.21
C LEU A 307 7.07 -21.26 13.29
N PRO A 308 7.61 -21.50 14.50
CA PRO A 308 7.49 -20.56 15.62
C PRO A 308 7.91 -19.12 15.33
N TYR A 309 8.91 -18.88 14.48
CA TYR A 309 9.36 -17.52 14.14
C TYR A 309 8.34 -16.71 13.32
N LEU A 310 7.34 -17.37 12.73
CA LEU A 310 6.22 -16.77 12.00
C LEU A 310 4.89 -16.93 12.74
N TRP A 311 4.91 -17.27 14.03
CA TRP A 311 3.71 -17.39 14.83
C TRP A 311 3.78 -16.53 16.08
N ASP A 312 2.79 -15.67 16.24
CA ASP A 312 2.56 -14.90 17.45
C ASP A 312 1.04 -14.80 17.72
N GLU A 313 0.64 -15.00 18.98
CA GLU A 313 -0.78 -15.01 19.34
C GLU A 313 -1.45 -13.63 19.26
N ALA A 314 -0.69 -12.55 19.47
CA ALA A 314 -1.22 -11.19 19.29
C ALA A 314 -1.39 -10.87 17.78
N ASP A 315 -0.43 -11.26 16.95
CA ASP A 315 -0.57 -11.19 15.49
C ASP A 315 -1.77 -12.02 14.99
N GLN A 316 -2.02 -13.21 15.50
CA GLN A 316 -3.21 -13.97 15.06
C GLN A 316 -4.53 -13.30 15.53
N ARG A 317 -4.54 -12.65 16.69
CA ARG A 317 -5.73 -11.97 17.23
C ARG A 317 -6.02 -10.63 16.55
N GLU A 318 -4.99 -9.95 16.03
CA GLU A 318 -5.10 -8.55 15.59
C GLU A 318 -4.37 -8.25 14.28
N GLY A 319 -3.78 -9.22 13.58
CA GLY A 319 -2.86 -9.02 12.44
C GLY A 319 -3.53 -8.75 11.09
N ALA A 320 -4.83 -9.05 10.95
CA ALA A 320 -5.60 -8.69 9.77
C ALA A 320 -6.17 -7.26 9.85
N LEU A 321 -6.63 -6.77 8.69
CA LEU A 321 -7.23 -5.45 8.56
C LEU A 321 -8.68 -5.57 8.09
N SER A 322 -9.57 -4.77 8.68
CA SER A 322 -10.94 -4.53 8.22
C SER A 322 -10.89 -3.50 7.09
N LEU A 323 -10.41 -3.93 5.93
CA LEU A 323 -10.15 -3.11 4.76
C LEU A 323 -10.81 -3.74 3.54
N GLU A 324 -11.73 -3.00 2.92
CA GLU A 324 -12.32 -3.34 1.63
C GLU A 324 -11.49 -2.72 0.51
N LEU A 325 -11.20 -3.49 -0.52
CA LEU A 325 -10.42 -3.09 -1.69
C LEU A 325 -11.26 -3.19 -2.94
N GLU A 326 -11.10 -2.23 -3.85
CA GLU A 326 -11.78 -2.20 -5.13
C GLU A 326 -10.84 -1.80 -6.27
N VAL A 327 -11.14 -2.33 -7.45
CA VAL A 327 -10.48 -1.94 -8.70
C VAL A 327 -11.52 -1.51 -9.71
N HIS A 328 -11.28 -0.36 -10.34
CA HIS A 328 -12.11 0.17 -11.40
C HIS A 328 -11.31 0.37 -12.68
N LEU A 329 -11.99 0.18 -13.80
CA LEU A 329 -11.48 0.38 -15.15
C LEU A 329 -12.36 1.36 -15.90
N SER A 330 -11.76 2.33 -16.55
CA SER A 330 -12.42 3.20 -17.51
C SER A 330 -11.66 3.21 -18.83
N SER A 331 -12.32 2.82 -19.93
CA SER A 331 -11.75 2.99 -21.26
C SER A 331 -11.82 4.46 -21.70
N ALA A 332 -11.05 4.83 -22.73
CA ALA A 332 -11.16 6.15 -23.36
C ALA A 332 -12.59 6.43 -23.85
N ALA A 333 -13.24 5.45 -24.48
CA ALA A 333 -14.61 5.59 -24.97
C ALA A 333 -15.64 5.74 -23.84
N MET A 334 -15.42 5.11 -22.68
CA MET A 334 -16.25 5.32 -21.49
C MET A 334 -16.15 6.78 -21.02
N ARG A 335 -14.93 7.31 -20.89
CA ARG A 335 -14.71 8.70 -20.47
C ARG A 335 -15.31 9.71 -21.47
N GLU A 336 -15.13 9.49 -22.77
CA GLU A 336 -15.71 10.34 -23.83
C GLU A 336 -17.25 10.38 -23.80
N LYS A 337 -17.89 9.27 -23.41
CA LYS A 337 -19.35 9.16 -23.29
C LYS A 337 -19.88 9.54 -21.90
N GLY A 338 -19.02 9.95 -20.97
CA GLY A 338 -19.40 10.22 -19.58
C GLY A 338 -19.93 9.00 -18.82
N ILE A 339 -19.53 7.78 -19.23
CA ILE A 339 -19.90 6.54 -18.57
C ILE A 339 -18.97 6.34 -17.36
N ALA A 340 -19.55 6.04 -16.20
CA ALA A 340 -18.80 5.78 -14.97
C ALA A 340 -17.84 4.57 -15.12
N PRO A 341 -16.69 4.56 -14.43
CA PRO A 341 -15.78 3.42 -14.41
C PRO A 341 -16.48 2.11 -14.04
N LEU A 342 -16.09 1.02 -14.68
CA LEU A 342 -16.57 -0.33 -14.39
C LEU A 342 -15.78 -0.90 -13.20
N ARG A 343 -16.45 -1.32 -12.14
CA ARG A 343 -15.81 -2.07 -11.06
C ARG A 343 -15.42 -3.47 -11.54
N LEU A 344 -14.12 -3.72 -11.65
CA LEU A 344 -13.56 -5.01 -12.05
C LEU A 344 -13.58 -6.00 -10.90
N SER A 345 -13.21 -5.55 -9.68
CA SER A 345 -13.21 -6.39 -8.51
C SER A 345 -13.45 -5.65 -7.21
N HIS A 346 -13.92 -6.39 -6.20
CA HIS A 346 -14.13 -5.97 -4.83
C HIS A 346 -13.84 -7.14 -3.88
N GLY A 347 -13.09 -6.89 -2.81
CA GLY A 347 -12.91 -7.90 -1.76
C GLY A 347 -12.09 -7.40 -0.57
N PRO A 348 -12.12 -8.14 0.55
CA PRO A 348 -11.44 -7.72 1.76
C PRO A 348 -9.94 -8.07 1.72
N ALA A 349 -9.10 -7.18 2.27
CA ALA A 349 -7.67 -7.43 2.45
C ALA A 349 -7.39 -8.60 3.43
N SER A 350 -8.38 -9.01 4.24
CA SER A 350 -8.27 -10.19 5.11
C SER A 350 -8.09 -11.51 4.34
N ASN A 351 -8.21 -11.50 3.01
CA ASN A 351 -7.86 -12.65 2.17
C ASN A 351 -6.35 -12.90 2.04
N MET A 352 -5.50 -11.98 2.53
CA MET A 352 -4.07 -12.24 2.69
C MET A 352 -3.85 -13.45 3.62
N TYR A 353 -3.10 -14.44 3.16
CA TYR A 353 -2.82 -15.66 3.93
C TYR A 353 -1.69 -15.48 4.96
N TRP A 354 -0.81 -14.51 4.70
CA TRP A 354 0.26 -14.09 5.59
C TRP A 354 0.04 -12.64 6.04
N THR A 355 0.27 -12.36 7.33
CA THR A 355 0.10 -11.03 7.92
C THR A 355 1.28 -10.11 7.60
N ILE A 356 1.10 -8.81 7.82
CA ILE A 356 2.17 -7.81 7.71
C ILE A 356 3.34 -8.16 8.65
N ALA A 357 3.05 -8.62 9.87
CA ALA A 357 4.08 -9.02 10.82
C ALA A 357 4.89 -10.23 10.31
N GLN A 358 4.22 -11.22 9.70
CA GLN A 358 4.88 -12.37 9.08
C GLN A 358 5.75 -11.97 7.88
N ILE A 359 5.30 -11.03 7.05
CA ILE A 359 6.08 -10.47 5.94
C ILE A 359 7.40 -9.89 6.46
N VAL A 360 7.34 -8.97 7.41
CA VAL A 360 8.52 -8.28 7.98
C VAL A 360 9.44 -9.27 8.70
N ALA A 361 8.88 -10.12 9.56
CA ALA A 361 9.65 -11.11 10.32
C ALA A 361 10.38 -12.10 9.40
N HIS A 362 9.72 -12.55 8.32
CA HIS A 362 10.37 -13.44 7.35
C HIS A 362 11.51 -12.74 6.61
N HIS A 363 11.28 -11.51 6.13
CA HIS A 363 12.26 -10.78 5.35
C HIS A 363 13.58 -10.56 6.12
N ALA A 364 13.48 -10.21 7.41
CA ALA A 364 14.63 -10.02 8.28
C ALA A 364 15.20 -11.32 8.89
N SER A 365 14.53 -12.47 8.72
CA SER A 365 14.86 -13.71 9.45
C SER A 365 16.25 -14.30 9.15
N ASN A 366 16.83 -13.96 8.00
CA ASN A 366 18.19 -14.37 7.63
C ASN A 366 19.26 -13.31 7.97
N GLY A 367 18.88 -12.21 8.64
CA GLY A 367 19.76 -11.09 8.92
C GLY A 367 19.79 -10.02 7.82
N CYS A 368 18.84 -10.02 6.89
CA CYS A 368 18.66 -8.92 5.93
C CYS A 368 18.47 -7.60 6.69
N GLN A 369 19.26 -6.59 6.30
CA GLN A 369 19.17 -5.27 6.88
C GLN A 369 17.96 -4.53 6.29
N MET A 370 16.94 -4.28 7.11
CA MET A 370 15.80 -3.45 6.74
C MET A 370 16.17 -1.97 6.90
N GLN A 371 15.67 -1.08 6.04
CA GLN A 371 15.96 0.36 6.09
C GLN A 371 14.68 1.20 6.19
N THR A 372 14.82 2.40 6.75
CA THR A 372 13.74 3.39 6.77
C THR A 372 13.36 3.81 5.36
N GLY A 373 12.07 3.68 5.04
CA GLY A 373 11.54 4.00 3.70
C GLY A 373 11.58 2.83 2.73
N ASP A 374 12.07 1.64 3.13
CA ASP A 374 11.83 0.43 2.33
C ASP A 374 10.33 0.20 2.14
N LEU A 375 9.99 -0.30 0.96
CA LEU A 375 8.62 -0.62 0.59
C LEU A 375 8.48 -2.14 0.44
N LEU A 376 7.46 -2.72 1.06
CA LEU A 376 7.10 -4.12 0.85
C LEU A 376 5.73 -4.22 0.19
N GLY A 377 5.67 -4.79 -1.01
CA GLY A 377 4.43 -5.17 -1.68
C GLY A 377 3.86 -6.45 -1.06
N THR A 378 2.54 -6.54 -0.92
CA THR A 378 1.92 -7.76 -0.40
C THR A 378 1.94 -8.92 -1.40
N GLY A 379 2.13 -8.63 -2.69
CA GLY A 379 1.64 -9.47 -3.75
C GLY A 379 0.15 -9.30 -3.94
N THR A 380 -0.31 -9.72 -5.12
CA THR A 380 -1.71 -9.57 -5.55
C THR A 380 -2.70 -10.16 -4.54
N ILE A 381 -3.67 -9.34 -4.14
CA ILE A 381 -4.74 -9.70 -3.21
C ILE A 381 -5.97 -10.15 -4.02
N SER A 382 -6.27 -11.45 -3.93
CA SER A 382 -7.50 -12.04 -4.48
C SER A 382 -8.31 -12.73 -3.38
N GLY A 383 -9.63 -12.78 -3.55
CA GLY A 383 -10.53 -13.57 -2.72
C GLY A 383 -11.01 -14.86 -3.38
N PRO A 384 -11.79 -15.67 -2.63
CA PRO A 384 -12.35 -16.93 -3.12
C PRO A 384 -13.55 -16.76 -4.06
N GLU A 385 -14.21 -15.58 -4.03
CA GLU A 385 -15.44 -15.33 -4.76
C GLU A 385 -15.16 -14.75 -6.15
N GLN A 386 -16.04 -15.05 -7.12
CA GLN A 386 -15.97 -14.40 -8.42
C GLN A 386 -16.20 -12.89 -8.27
N GLY A 387 -15.35 -12.08 -8.92
CA GLY A 387 -15.36 -10.63 -8.76
C GLY A 387 -14.48 -10.14 -7.60
N SER A 388 -13.74 -11.02 -6.92
CA SER A 388 -12.76 -10.64 -5.89
C SER A 388 -11.31 -10.87 -6.31
N GLN A 389 -11.07 -11.14 -7.60
CA GLN A 389 -9.72 -11.37 -8.13
C GLN A 389 -8.93 -10.06 -8.29
N GLY A 390 -7.62 -10.13 -8.04
CA GLY A 390 -6.72 -8.97 -8.00
C GLY A 390 -5.99 -8.65 -9.30
N SER A 391 -6.31 -9.32 -10.42
CA SER A 391 -5.70 -9.08 -11.73
C SER A 391 -6.63 -9.43 -12.91
N LEU A 392 -6.44 -8.83 -14.09
CA LEU A 392 -7.18 -9.25 -15.30
C LEU A 392 -6.82 -10.67 -15.73
N MET A 393 -5.58 -11.11 -15.49
CA MET A 393 -5.19 -12.49 -15.79
C MET A 393 -6.10 -13.50 -15.06
N GLU A 394 -6.48 -13.21 -13.82
CA GLU A 394 -7.43 -14.03 -13.07
C GLU A 394 -8.88 -13.81 -13.52
N ILE A 395 -9.32 -12.55 -13.62
CA ILE A 395 -10.70 -12.20 -13.97
C ILE A 395 -11.07 -12.78 -15.33
N ALA A 396 -10.18 -12.63 -16.31
CA ALA A 396 -10.43 -13.06 -17.69
C ALA A 396 -9.99 -14.50 -17.97
N GLY A 397 -9.58 -15.27 -16.96
CA GLY A 397 -9.13 -16.65 -17.12
C GLY A 397 -7.99 -16.79 -18.14
N ASN A 398 -6.97 -15.94 -18.02
CA ASN A 398 -5.85 -15.80 -18.97
C ASN A 398 -6.32 -15.44 -20.40
N GLY A 399 -7.34 -14.58 -20.50
CA GLY A 399 -7.91 -14.10 -21.76
C GLY A 399 -8.96 -15.03 -22.40
N LYS A 400 -9.30 -16.15 -21.77
CA LYS A 400 -10.34 -17.07 -22.26
C LYS A 400 -11.76 -16.56 -22.03
N GLN A 401 -11.95 -15.65 -21.07
CA GLN A 401 -13.24 -15.07 -20.69
C GLN A 401 -13.13 -13.55 -20.57
N PRO A 402 -13.00 -12.81 -21.70
CA PRO A 402 -12.83 -11.36 -21.65
C PRO A 402 -13.99 -10.65 -20.91
N VAL A 403 -13.66 -9.57 -20.20
CA VAL A 403 -14.64 -8.69 -19.55
C VAL A 403 -15.32 -7.82 -20.61
N GLU A 404 -16.64 -7.77 -20.63
CA GLU A 404 -17.41 -6.85 -21.47
C GLU A 404 -17.57 -5.50 -20.77
N LEU A 405 -17.20 -4.41 -21.45
CA LEU A 405 -17.35 -3.04 -20.97
C LEU A 405 -18.71 -2.46 -21.39
N PRO A 406 -19.26 -1.47 -20.67
CA PRO A 406 -20.56 -0.87 -21.01
C PRO A 406 -20.64 -0.23 -22.41
N THR A 407 -19.51 0.00 -23.05
CA THR A 407 -19.39 0.51 -24.43
C THR A 407 -19.53 -0.57 -25.50
N GLY A 408 -19.55 -1.86 -25.12
CA GLY A 408 -19.48 -3.02 -26.02
C GLY A 408 -18.04 -3.45 -26.35
N GLU A 409 -17.04 -2.74 -25.85
CA GLU A 409 -15.64 -3.18 -25.92
C GLU A 409 -15.41 -4.40 -25.00
N THR A 410 -14.41 -5.22 -25.29
CA THR A 410 -13.99 -6.31 -24.40
C THR A 410 -12.56 -6.14 -23.91
N ARG A 411 -12.23 -6.69 -22.74
CA ARG A 411 -10.88 -6.70 -22.16
C ARG A 411 -10.49 -8.08 -21.65
N ALA A 412 -9.49 -8.66 -22.30
CA ALA A 412 -8.72 -9.79 -21.75
C ALA A 412 -7.55 -9.30 -20.89
N PHE A 413 -6.94 -8.20 -21.32
CA PHE A 413 -5.82 -7.48 -20.73
C PHE A 413 -6.02 -5.99 -21.02
N LEU A 414 -5.20 -5.12 -20.42
CA LEU A 414 -5.32 -3.67 -20.57
C LEU A 414 -4.95 -3.21 -21.98
N ALA A 415 -5.79 -2.34 -22.54
CA ALA A 415 -5.58 -1.66 -23.81
C ALA A 415 -4.97 -0.26 -23.61
N ASP A 416 -4.42 0.31 -24.67
CA ASP A 416 -3.96 1.70 -24.63
C ASP A 416 -5.15 2.65 -24.43
N GLY A 417 -4.98 3.67 -23.58
CA GLY A 417 -6.03 4.60 -23.18
C GLY A 417 -6.91 4.12 -22.03
N ASP A 418 -6.77 2.88 -21.57
CA ASP A 418 -7.43 2.42 -20.35
C ASP A 418 -6.86 3.15 -19.13
N GLU A 419 -7.74 3.62 -18.26
CA GLU A 419 -7.41 4.12 -16.94
C GLU A 419 -7.82 3.09 -15.90
N LEU A 420 -6.90 2.74 -15.02
CA LEU A 420 -7.17 1.84 -13.91
C LEU A 420 -6.97 2.58 -12.60
N SER A 421 -7.89 2.39 -11.66
CA SER A 421 -7.85 3.00 -10.33
C SER A 421 -8.15 1.99 -9.23
N LEU A 422 -7.29 1.96 -8.23
CA LEU A 422 -7.44 1.19 -7.01
C LEU A 422 -7.97 2.13 -5.93
N SER A 423 -8.88 1.62 -5.11
CA SER A 423 -9.38 2.30 -3.91
C SER A 423 -9.44 1.32 -2.75
N GLY A 424 -9.27 1.83 -1.54
CA GLY A 424 -9.34 1.04 -0.32
C GLY A 424 -10.02 1.83 0.80
N ARG A 425 -10.95 1.20 1.50
CA ARG A 425 -11.70 1.81 2.60
C ARG A 425 -11.65 0.92 3.83
N PHE A 426 -11.10 1.46 4.90
CA PHE A 426 -11.13 0.83 6.21
C PHE A 426 -12.51 1.04 6.85
N VAL A 427 -13.14 -0.05 7.29
CA VAL A 427 -14.49 -0.02 7.87
C VAL A 427 -14.52 -0.92 9.10
N ALA A 428 -14.95 -0.38 10.24
CA ALA A 428 -15.14 -1.13 11.47
C ALA A 428 -16.34 -0.56 12.24
N GLN A 429 -17.04 -1.41 12.99
CA GLN A 429 -18.16 -0.98 13.81
C GLN A 429 -17.67 0.01 14.88
N GLY A 430 -18.32 1.17 14.96
CA GLY A 430 -17.98 2.21 15.94
C GLY A 430 -16.78 3.08 15.58
N ALA A 431 -16.19 2.91 14.38
CA ALA A 431 -15.14 3.79 13.85
C ALA A 431 -15.64 4.58 12.65
N VAL A 432 -15.14 5.81 12.47
CA VAL A 432 -15.33 6.57 11.23
C VAL A 432 -14.46 5.94 10.14
N PRO A 433 -15.02 5.56 8.98
CA PRO A 433 -14.23 4.97 7.90
C PRO A 433 -13.13 5.91 7.40
N ILE A 434 -11.98 5.35 7.03
CA ILE A 434 -10.83 6.08 6.48
C ILE A 434 -10.33 5.40 5.20
N GLY A 435 -9.54 6.10 4.40
CA GLY A 435 -9.04 5.56 3.13
C GLY A 435 -7.68 6.11 2.72
N PHE A 436 -7.21 5.65 1.56
CA PHE A 436 -5.85 5.92 1.06
C PHE A 436 -5.79 7.09 0.06
N GLY A 437 -6.94 7.60 -0.38
CA GLY A 437 -7.03 8.34 -1.63
C GLY A 437 -6.79 7.43 -2.85
N GLU A 438 -6.43 8.04 -3.98
CA GLU A 438 -6.38 7.34 -5.26
C GLU A 438 -5.01 6.74 -5.58
N CYS A 439 -5.00 5.49 -6.07
CA CYS A 439 -3.87 4.90 -6.81
C CYS A 439 -4.34 4.61 -8.25
N ARG A 440 -3.97 5.46 -9.21
CA ARG A 440 -4.44 5.39 -10.59
C ARG A 440 -3.32 5.50 -11.61
N GLY A 441 -3.56 4.98 -12.82
CA GLY A 441 -2.68 5.16 -13.98
C GLY A 441 -3.42 4.98 -15.30
N ILE A 442 -3.02 5.76 -16.31
CA ILE A 442 -3.52 5.64 -17.69
C ILE A 442 -2.46 4.95 -18.53
N VAL A 443 -2.88 3.90 -19.24
CA VAL A 443 -2.03 3.16 -20.17
C VAL A 443 -1.77 3.99 -21.42
N ALA A 444 -0.50 4.27 -21.68
CA ALA A 444 -0.01 4.92 -22.88
C ALA A 444 0.58 3.88 -23.84
N PRO A 445 0.50 4.12 -25.18
CA PRO A 445 1.13 3.25 -26.16
C PRO A 445 2.62 3.04 -25.94
N ALA A 446 3.12 1.90 -26.40
CA ALA A 446 4.54 1.61 -26.41
C ALA A 446 5.28 2.61 -27.32
N ARG A 447 6.52 2.95 -26.96
CA ARG A 447 7.38 3.88 -27.71
C ARG A 447 8.14 3.22 -28.86
#